data_AF-A0A261SHU6-F1
#
_entry.id   AF-A0A261SHU6-F1
#
_cell.length_a   1.000
_cell.length_b   1.000
_cell.length_c   1.000
_cell.angle_alpha   90.00
_cell.angle_beta   90.00
_cell.angle_gamma   90.00
#
_symmetry.space_group_name_H-M   'P 1'
#
loop_
_entity.id
_entity.type
_entity.pdbx_description
1 polymer ?
#
loop_
_entity_poly.entity_id
_entity_poly.type
_entity_poly.pdbx_seq_one_letter_code
_entity_poly.pdbx_strand_id
1 'polypeptide(L)'
;MCAAALALSLLAGCSSTENVKDSYVALSNASSAALVRIHRPLSYDVEKVGKVQIAADSVWSQVGAIPQGDVFRQTGAPLLVNGAREAMMVVSSDRIQGFFFDNGLFVPVDKGASVTVVRR
;
A
#
# COMPACT_ATOMS: atom_id res chain seq x y z
N MET A 1 -0.86 -49.79 18.62
CA MET A 1 0.18 -48.91 18.06
C MET A 1 -0.54 -47.80 17.30
N CYS A 2 -0.79 -46.66 17.95
CA CYS A 2 -1.58 -45.56 17.39
C CYS A 2 -0.66 -44.61 16.63
N ALA A 3 -0.72 -44.62 15.30
CA ALA A 3 -0.02 -43.67 14.46
C ALA A 3 -0.86 -42.39 14.37
N ALA A 4 -0.48 -41.36 15.14
CA ALA A 4 -1.02 -40.02 15.00
C ALA A 4 -0.31 -39.32 13.83
N ALA A 5 -0.92 -39.35 12.65
CA ALA A 5 -0.49 -38.55 11.52
C ALA A 5 -1.01 -37.12 11.71
N LEU A 6 -0.13 -36.22 12.18
CA LEU A 6 -0.38 -34.79 12.30
C LEU A 6 -0.49 -34.18 10.89
N ALA A 7 -1.71 -33.77 10.53
CA ALA A 7 -1.98 -32.95 9.36
C ALA A 7 -1.38 -31.55 9.58
N LEU A 8 -0.27 -31.25 8.92
CA LEU A 8 0.28 -29.90 8.84
C LEU A 8 -0.46 -29.12 7.76
N SER A 9 -1.34 -28.22 8.21
CA SER A 9 -2.04 -27.24 7.41
C SER A 9 -1.04 -26.34 6.66
N LEU A 10 -1.00 -26.48 5.33
CA LEU A 10 -0.36 -25.53 4.44
C LEU A 10 -1.19 -24.23 4.48
N LEU A 11 -0.76 -23.25 5.27
CA LEU A 11 -1.17 -21.85 5.04
C LEU A 11 -0.50 -21.39 3.75
N ALA A 12 -1.14 -21.69 2.61
CA ALA A 12 -0.95 -20.91 1.42
C ALA A 12 -1.46 -19.49 1.74
N GLY A 13 -0.54 -18.61 2.12
CA GLY A 13 -0.82 -17.19 2.26
C GLY A 13 -1.27 -16.68 0.89
N CYS A 14 -2.57 -16.59 0.68
CA CYS A 14 -3.14 -15.86 -0.44
C CYS A 14 -2.85 -14.37 -0.19
N SER A 15 -1.69 -13.92 -0.66
CA SER A 15 -1.49 -12.54 -1.03
C SER A 15 -2.37 -12.28 -2.26
N SER A 16 -3.66 -12.03 -2.03
CA SER A 16 -4.60 -11.78 -3.12
C SER A 16 -4.39 -10.36 -3.63
N THR A 17 -3.74 -10.25 -4.78
CA THR A 17 -3.84 -9.06 -5.62
C THR A 17 -5.28 -8.93 -6.11
N GLU A 18 -5.94 -7.80 -5.86
CA GLU A 18 -7.36 -7.62 -6.16
C GLU A 18 -7.61 -6.31 -6.92
N ASN A 19 -8.60 -6.33 -7.82
CA ASN A 19 -9.08 -5.13 -8.47
C ASN A 19 -10.19 -4.53 -7.60
N VAL A 20 -9.96 -3.32 -7.10
CA VAL A 20 -10.83 -2.62 -6.15
C VAL A 20 -11.30 -1.28 -6.71
N LYS A 21 -11.30 -1.13 -8.04
CA LYS A 21 -11.63 0.12 -8.73
C LYS A 21 -12.93 0.75 -8.23
N ASP A 22 -13.98 -0.06 -8.08
CA ASP A 22 -15.32 0.42 -7.71
C ASP A 22 -15.45 0.79 -6.23
N SER A 23 -14.45 0.44 -5.41
CA SER A 23 -14.42 0.73 -3.98
C SER A 23 -13.55 1.94 -3.64
N TYR A 24 -12.93 2.59 -4.63
CA TYR A 24 -12.14 3.79 -4.42
C TYR A 24 -13.04 4.99 -4.11
N VAL A 25 -12.88 5.55 -2.92
CA VAL A 25 -13.57 6.76 -2.48
C VAL A 25 -12.57 7.91 -2.44
N ALA A 26 -12.74 8.88 -3.35
CA ALA A 26 -11.89 10.06 -3.39
C ALA A 26 -12.14 10.97 -2.17
N LEU A 27 -11.06 11.52 -1.60
CA LEU A 27 -11.15 12.51 -0.54
C LEU A 27 -11.54 13.87 -1.14
N SER A 28 -12.69 14.39 -0.73
CA SER A 28 -13.29 15.61 -1.33
C SER A 28 -12.63 16.90 -0.85
N ASN A 29 -11.93 16.88 0.29
CA ASN A 29 -11.32 18.07 0.89
C ASN A 29 -9.80 17.89 1.12
N ALA A 30 -9.00 18.57 0.30
CA ALA A 30 -7.55 18.55 0.40
C ALA A 30 -7.01 19.29 1.64
N SER A 31 -7.77 20.21 2.24
CA SER A 31 -7.28 21.00 3.38
C SER A 31 -7.14 20.18 4.67
N SER A 32 -7.93 19.10 4.79
CA SER A 32 -7.91 18.16 5.92
C SER A 32 -7.18 16.85 5.58
N ALA A 33 -6.47 16.80 4.45
CA ALA A 33 -5.77 15.59 4.04
C ALA A 33 -4.69 15.23 5.06
N ALA A 34 -4.72 13.98 5.54
CA ALA A 34 -3.66 13.46 6.39
C ALA A 34 -2.35 13.38 5.61
N LEU A 35 -1.23 13.52 6.33
CA LEU A 35 0.11 13.43 5.77
C LEU A 35 0.88 12.25 6.36
N VAL A 36 1.73 11.65 5.54
CA VAL A 36 2.75 10.69 5.96
C VAL A 36 4.12 11.19 5.48
N ARG A 37 5.12 11.13 6.36
CA ARG A 37 6.52 11.34 5.99
C ARG A 37 7.30 10.05 6.17
N ILE A 38 8.03 9.68 5.13
CA ILE A 38 8.89 8.49 5.13
C ILE A 38 10.31 8.92 5.49
N HIS A 39 10.82 8.50 6.65
CA HIS A 39 12.12 8.99 7.16
C HIS A 39 13.34 8.23 6.63
N ARG A 40 13.14 7.06 6.02
CA ARG A 40 14.21 6.19 5.52
C ARG A 40 13.80 5.61 4.18
N PRO A 41 14.74 5.33 3.27
CA PRO A 41 14.38 4.76 1.98
C PRO A 41 13.71 3.39 2.18
N LEU A 42 12.62 3.16 1.46
CA LEU A 42 11.90 1.89 1.45
C LEU A 42 11.95 1.28 0.05
N SER A 43 11.97 -0.05 0.01
CA SER A 43 11.97 -0.81 -1.24
C SER A 43 11.05 -2.00 -1.08
N TYR A 44 10.07 -2.12 -1.98
CA TYR A 44 9.13 -3.23 -2.02
C TYR A 44 9.20 -3.91 -3.38
N ASP A 45 9.28 -5.24 -3.37
CA ASP A 45 9.01 -6.04 -4.55
C ASP A 45 7.50 -6.27 -4.61
N VAL A 46 6.85 -5.57 -5.53
CA VAL A 46 5.40 -5.60 -5.70
C VAL A 46 5.07 -6.56 -6.83
N GLU A 47 4.41 -7.67 -6.49
CA GLU A 47 4.12 -8.76 -7.42
C GLU A 47 3.45 -8.22 -8.71
N LYS A 48 3.89 -8.71 -9.88
CA LYS A 48 3.37 -8.32 -11.21
C LYS A 48 3.54 -6.85 -11.60
N VAL A 49 4.04 -5.99 -10.73
CA VAL A 49 4.29 -4.56 -11.02
C VAL A 49 5.78 -4.29 -11.11
N GLY A 50 6.58 -4.86 -10.20
CA GLY A 50 8.01 -4.65 -10.11
C GLY A 50 8.41 -3.93 -8.83
N LYS A 51 9.63 -3.37 -8.84
CA LYS A 51 10.21 -2.76 -7.65
C LYS A 51 9.67 -1.35 -7.44
N VAL A 52 9.12 -1.09 -6.26
CA VAL A 52 8.69 0.24 -5.82
C VAL A 52 9.72 0.79 -4.86
N GLN A 53 10.32 1.93 -5.21
CA GLN A 53 11.34 2.60 -4.40
C GLN A 53 10.79 3.92 -3.86
N ILE A 54 10.71 4.02 -2.54
CA ILE A 54 10.29 5.25 -1.87
C ILE A 54 11.54 5.94 -1.31
N ALA A 55 11.77 7.18 -1.74
CA ALA A 55 12.88 7.97 -1.24
C ALA A 55 12.68 8.37 0.23
N ALA A 56 13.80 8.55 0.93
CA ALA A 56 13.80 9.18 2.24
C ALA A 56 13.24 10.61 2.15
N ASP A 57 12.65 11.06 3.25
CA ASP A 57 11.99 12.34 3.45
C ASP A 57 10.85 12.65 2.46
N SER A 58 10.40 11.66 1.70
CA SER A 58 9.22 11.78 0.86
C SER A 58 7.98 12.06 1.71
N VAL A 59 7.16 12.98 1.21
CA VAL A 59 5.91 13.39 1.85
C VAL A 59 4.75 12.90 1.00
N TRP A 60 3.75 12.37 1.67
CA TRP A 60 2.60 11.72 1.08
C TRP A 60 1.34 12.34 1.64
N SER A 61 0.38 12.66 0.77
CA SER A 61 -0.91 13.26 1.15
C SER A 61 -2.03 12.28 0.88
N GLN A 62 -2.95 12.16 1.82
CA GLN A 62 -4.16 11.35 1.63
C GLN A 62 -4.99 11.92 0.47
N VAL A 63 -5.44 11.04 -0.42
CA VAL A 63 -6.25 11.39 -1.59
C VAL A 63 -7.55 10.60 -1.68
N GLY A 64 -7.70 9.55 -0.86
CA GLY A 64 -8.89 8.73 -0.82
C GLY A 64 -8.77 7.54 0.12
N ALA A 65 -9.63 6.55 -0.07
CA ALA A 65 -9.62 5.29 0.65
C ALA A 65 -10.12 4.15 -0.24
N ILE A 66 -9.67 2.93 0.08
CA ILE A 66 -10.14 1.64 -0.45
C ILE A 66 -10.39 0.71 0.75
N PRO A 67 -11.01 -0.48 0.59
CA PRO A 67 -11.29 -1.39 1.70
C PRO A 67 -10.05 -1.79 2.53
N GLN A 68 -8.86 -1.77 1.90
CA GLN A 68 -7.59 -2.13 2.53
C GLN A 68 -6.97 -0.99 3.35
N GLY A 69 -7.42 0.25 3.18
CA GLY A 69 -6.93 1.40 3.94
C GLY A 69 -7.03 2.75 3.23
N ASP A 70 -6.45 3.76 3.86
CA ASP A 70 -6.34 5.11 3.35
C ASP A 70 -5.31 5.16 2.21
N VAL A 71 -5.65 5.82 1.11
CA VAL A 71 -4.81 5.95 -0.08
C VAL A 71 -4.08 7.29 -0.04
N PHE A 72 -2.76 7.23 -0.17
CA PHE A 72 -1.86 8.37 -0.16
C PHE A 72 -1.12 8.49 -1.49
N ARG A 73 -1.02 9.72 -1.98
CA ARG A 73 -0.25 10.09 -3.17
C ARG A 73 1.01 10.84 -2.75
N GLN A 74 2.14 10.59 -3.41
CA GLN A 74 3.36 11.35 -3.15
C GLN A 74 3.14 12.82 -3.54
N THR A 75 3.58 13.74 -2.68
CA THR A 75 3.54 15.18 -2.95
C THR A 75 4.75 15.62 -3.77
N GLY A 76 4.56 16.65 -4.61
CA GLY A 76 5.58 17.17 -5.53
C GLY A 76 5.60 16.42 -6.85
N ALA A 77 5.89 15.12 -6.84
CA ALA A 77 5.90 14.28 -8.03
C ALA A 77 5.24 12.91 -7.75
N PRO A 78 4.40 12.39 -8.69
CA PRO A 78 3.89 11.03 -8.63
C PRO A 78 5.00 9.99 -8.47
N LEU A 79 4.77 9.00 -7.61
CA LEU A 79 5.65 7.84 -7.59
C LEU A 79 5.32 6.94 -8.79
N LEU A 80 6.20 6.90 -9.79
CA LEU A 80 6.00 6.06 -10.97
C LEU A 80 6.78 4.75 -10.86
N VAL A 81 6.10 3.64 -11.13
CA VAL A 81 6.70 2.31 -11.27
C VAL A 81 6.92 2.03 -12.74
N ASN A 82 8.13 1.57 -13.06
CA ASN A 82 8.61 1.37 -14.44
C ASN A 82 8.42 2.62 -15.34
N GLY A 83 8.41 3.82 -14.74
CA GLY A 83 8.30 5.11 -15.44
C GLY A 83 6.92 5.44 -16.03
N ALA A 84 5.90 4.60 -15.82
CA ALA A 84 4.59 4.76 -16.47
C ALA A 84 3.40 4.72 -15.53
N ARG A 85 3.44 3.89 -14.48
CA ARG A 85 2.27 3.64 -13.63
C ARG A 85 2.42 4.33 -12.28
N GLU A 86 1.46 5.19 -11.93
CA GLU A 86 1.45 5.81 -10.62
C GLU A 86 1.12 4.79 -9.52
N ALA A 87 1.98 4.70 -8.51
CA ALA A 87 1.79 3.92 -7.31
C ALA A 87 1.41 4.83 -6.14
N MET A 88 0.17 4.69 -5.68
CA MET A 88 -0.32 5.33 -4.47
C MET A 88 -0.14 4.37 -3.30
N MET A 89 0.37 4.88 -2.18
CA MET A 89 0.63 4.09 -0.98
C MET A 89 -0.67 3.89 -0.20
N VAL A 90 -0.97 2.66 0.21
CA VAL A 90 -2.13 2.35 1.03
C VAL A 90 -1.68 2.10 2.46
N VAL A 91 -2.27 2.80 3.42
CA VAL A 91 -1.93 2.70 4.85
C VAL A 91 -3.16 2.30 5.65
N SER A 92 -2.98 1.36 6.57
CA SER A 92 -3.98 0.99 7.57
C SER A 92 -3.26 0.63 8.87
N SER A 93 -3.85 1.00 10.02
CA SER A 93 -3.24 0.76 11.33
C SER A 93 -1.78 1.21 11.43
N ASP A 94 -1.48 2.41 10.90
CA ASP A 94 -0.14 3.01 10.88
C ASP A 94 0.94 2.15 10.20
N ARG A 95 0.53 1.31 9.24
CA ARG A 95 1.42 0.45 8.46
C ARG A 95 1.07 0.49 6.97
N ILE A 96 2.09 0.42 6.12
CA ILE A 96 1.93 0.29 4.68
C ILE A 96 1.32 -1.09 4.37
N GLN A 97 0.13 -1.13 3.80
CA GLN A 97 -0.55 -2.37 3.43
C GLN A 97 -0.22 -2.80 2.00
N GLY A 98 0.08 -1.84 1.12
CA GLY A 98 0.36 -2.12 -0.28
C GLY A 98 0.33 -0.87 -1.13
N PHE A 99 0.18 -1.08 -2.44
CA PHE A 99 0.08 -0.01 -3.43
C PHE A 99 -1.19 -0.14 -4.26
N PHE A 100 -1.88 0.99 -4.42
CA PHE A 100 -3.02 1.16 -5.29
C PHE A 100 -2.59 1.88 -6.58
N PHE A 101 -3.08 1.41 -7.71
CA PHE A 101 -2.71 1.92 -9.03
C PHE A 101 -3.92 2.55 -9.74
N ASP A 102 -3.65 3.43 -10.69
CA ASP A 102 -4.63 4.15 -11.52
C ASP A 102 -5.66 3.23 -12.24
N ASN A 103 -5.27 2.01 -12.56
CA ASN A 103 -6.14 1.00 -13.15
C ASN A 103 -7.08 0.29 -12.15
N GLY A 104 -7.07 0.69 -10.87
CA GLY A 104 -7.88 0.11 -9.80
C GLY A 104 -7.27 -1.12 -9.12
N LEU A 105 -6.04 -1.49 -9.49
CA LEU A 105 -5.35 -2.64 -8.89
C LEU A 105 -4.82 -2.27 -7.51
N PHE A 106 -5.08 -3.12 -6.52
CA PHE A 106 -4.37 -3.12 -5.25
C PHE A 106 -3.42 -4.32 -5.19
N VAL A 107 -2.16 -4.05 -4.86
CA VAL A 107 -1.15 -5.09 -4.63
C VAL A 107 -0.61 -4.97 -3.21
N PRO A 108 -0.79 -5.99 -2.35
CA PRO A 108 -0.32 -5.96 -0.97
C PRO A 108 1.21 -6.07 -0.87
N VAL A 109 1.76 -5.69 0.28
CA VAL A 109 3.15 -5.94 0.66
C VAL A 109 3.24 -6.73 1.96
N ASP A 110 4.09 -7.76 2.00
CA ASP A 110 4.17 -8.69 3.14
C ASP A 110 4.71 -8.05 4.43
N LYS A 111 5.65 -7.08 4.29
CA LYS A 111 6.34 -6.44 5.41
C LYS A 111 6.29 -4.92 5.29
N GLY A 112 5.08 -4.40 5.30
CA GLY A 112 4.81 -2.97 5.38
C GLY A 112 5.61 -2.28 6.48
N ALA A 113 6.25 -1.15 6.16
CA ALA A 113 6.90 -0.33 7.17
C ALA A 113 5.82 0.37 8.02
N SER A 114 6.13 0.57 9.30
CA SER A 114 5.32 1.47 10.13
C SER A 114 5.54 2.90 9.68
N VAL A 115 4.45 3.67 9.67
CA VAL A 115 4.43 5.07 9.28
C VAL A 115 3.73 5.90 10.34
N THR A 116 4.06 7.17 10.44
CA THR A 116 3.31 8.10 11.29
C THR A 116 2.36 8.90 10.42
N VAL A 117 1.06 8.71 10.64
CA VAL A 117 0.00 9.47 9.97
C VAL A 117 -0.30 10.72 10.80
N VAL A 118 -0.09 11.90 10.21
CA VAL A 118 -0.40 13.20 10.82
C VAL A 118 -1.69 13.73 10.21
N ARG A 119 -2.76 13.79 10.99
CA ARG A 119 -4.05 14.35 10.57
C ARG A 119 -4.06 15.87 10.81
N ARG A 120 -4.55 16.63 9.83
CA ARG A 120 -4.66 18.09 9.89
C ARG A 120 -6.06 18.53 10.25
#